data_AF-A0A078H6V0-F1
#
_entry.id   AF-A0A078H6V0-F1
#
_cell.length_a   1.000
_cell.length_b   1.000
_cell.length_c   1.000
_cell.angle_alpha   90.00
_cell.angle_beta   90.00
_cell.angle_gamma   90.00
#
_symmetry.space_group_name_H-M   'P 1'
#
loop_
_entity.id
_entity.type
_entity.pdbx_description
1 polymer ?
#
loop_
_entity_poly.entity_id
_entity_poly.type
_entity_poly.pdbx_seq_one_letter_code
_entity_poly.pdbx_strand_id
1 'polypeptide(L)'
;MADEENKNSIVVAPEDESTCDKEEAEQETELSSILDKLSLEPKKEKQKKKLLVLSLSGLLLHRVHRRTNRKTPKNRSPDASCGPNLVYKRPFAEEFMKFILERFEVGIWSSACEKNVDIVLNIVLENLQDNLLMIFFF
;
A
#
# COMPACT_ATOMS: atom_id res chain seq x y z
N MET A 1 -35.93 -62.20 15.71
CA MET A 1 -35.50 -60.97 16.40
C MET A 1 -34.98 -60.06 15.30
N ALA A 2 -35.90 -59.32 14.69
CA ALA A 2 -36.27 -57.95 15.04
C ALA A 2 -35.41 -56.97 14.25
N ASP A 3 -36.10 -56.23 13.38
CA ASP A 3 -35.63 -55.18 12.49
C ASP A 3 -34.86 -54.09 13.22
N GLU A 4 -33.90 -53.46 12.54
CA GLU A 4 -33.75 -52.01 12.65
C GLU A 4 -33.14 -51.43 11.38
N GLU A 5 -33.98 -50.72 10.63
CA GLU A 5 -33.58 -49.79 9.59
C GLU A 5 -32.65 -48.71 10.18
N ASN A 6 -31.59 -48.34 9.46
CA ASN A 6 -31.01 -47.01 9.64
C ASN A 6 -30.78 -46.34 8.29
N LYS A 7 -31.68 -45.41 7.98
CA LYS A 7 -31.68 -44.50 6.84
C LYS A 7 -30.91 -43.23 7.21
N ASN A 8 -29.76 -42.99 6.60
CA ASN A 8 -29.16 -41.65 6.55
C ASN A 8 -28.83 -41.35 5.07
N SER A 9 -29.82 -40.92 4.29
CA SER A 9 -30.06 -39.51 3.90
C SER A 9 -28.85 -38.84 3.23
N ILE A 10 -28.89 -38.86 1.91
CA ILE A 10 -28.10 -37.99 1.03
C ILE A 10 -28.55 -36.56 1.30
N VAL A 11 -27.73 -35.77 1.97
CA VAL A 11 -27.88 -34.32 2.06
C VAL A 11 -27.02 -33.72 0.96
N VAL A 12 -27.65 -33.44 -0.18
CA VAL A 12 -27.14 -32.46 -1.15
C VAL A 12 -27.25 -31.11 -0.46
N ALA A 13 -26.12 -30.56 -0.04
CA ALA A 13 -26.03 -29.17 0.37
C ALA A 13 -26.16 -28.29 -0.90
N PRO A 14 -26.88 -27.17 -0.83
CA PRO A 14 -27.07 -26.29 -1.98
C PRO A 14 -25.73 -25.68 -2.38
N GLU A 15 -25.51 -25.63 -3.70
CA GLU A 15 -24.50 -24.79 -4.31
C GLU A 15 -24.83 -23.34 -3.93
N ASP A 16 -24.11 -22.80 -2.95
CA ASP A 16 -23.99 -21.35 -2.78
C ASP A 16 -23.16 -20.84 -3.96
N GLU A 17 -23.87 -20.53 -5.05
CA GLU A 17 -23.47 -19.55 -6.05
C GLU A 17 -23.22 -18.22 -5.31
N SER A 18 -22.02 -18.09 -4.75
CA SER A 18 -21.48 -16.84 -4.27
C SER A 18 -21.24 -15.97 -5.49
N THR A 19 -22.23 -15.14 -5.83
CA THR A 19 -22.12 -13.97 -6.72
C THR A 19 -20.98 -13.06 -6.24
N CYS A 20 -19.74 -13.40 -6.59
CA CYS A 20 -18.54 -12.66 -6.23
C CYS A 20 -18.15 -11.64 -7.31
N ASP A 21 -18.77 -11.72 -8.50
CA ASP A 21 -18.35 -10.93 -9.67
C ASP A 21 -18.89 -9.48 -9.67
N LYS A 22 -19.88 -9.17 -8.84
CA LYS A 22 -20.50 -7.83 -8.81
C LYS A 22 -19.71 -6.83 -7.97
N GLU A 23 -19.07 -7.28 -6.89
CA GLU A 23 -18.36 -6.39 -5.97
C GLU A 23 -16.99 -5.93 -6.52
N GLU A 24 -16.33 -6.74 -7.36
CA GLU A 24 -15.07 -6.38 -7.99
C GLU A 24 -15.27 -5.33 -9.09
N ALA A 25 -16.29 -5.50 -9.94
CA ALA A 25 -16.59 -4.58 -11.03
C ALA A 25 -17.04 -3.18 -10.54
N GLU A 26 -17.80 -3.12 -9.44
CA GLU A 26 -18.22 -1.86 -8.81
C GLU A 26 -17.04 -1.13 -8.17
N GLN A 27 -16.13 -1.84 -7.50
CA GLN A 27 -14.91 -1.24 -6.94
C GLN A 27 -13.97 -0.72 -8.03
N GLU A 28 -13.79 -1.47 -9.13
CA GLU A 28 -12.98 -1.03 -10.26
C GLU A 28 -13.56 0.21 -10.97
N THR A 29 -14.88 0.29 -11.11
CA THR A 29 -15.56 1.46 -11.68
C THR A 29 -15.53 2.68 -10.74
N GLU A 30 -15.56 2.49 -9.42
CA GLU A 30 -15.42 3.59 -8.46
C GLU A 30 -13.97 4.12 -8.44
N LEU A 31 -12.98 3.22 -8.41
CA LEU A 31 -11.57 3.59 -8.44
C LEU A 31 -11.19 4.30 -9.73
N SER A 32 -11.70 3.85 -10.88
CA SER A 32 -11.49 4.54 -12.16
C SER A 32 -12.11 5.94 -12.17
N SER A 33 -13.33 6.11 -11.64
CA SER A 33 -13.97 7.43 -11.47
C SER A 33 -13.18 8.37 -10.55
N ILE A 34 -12.62 7.85 -9.45
CA ILE A 34 -11.74 8.63 -8.57
C ILE A 34 -10.45 8.99 -9.30
N LEU A 35 -9.83 8.05 -10.01
CA LEU A 35 -8.62 8.28 -10.79
C LEU A 35 -8.85 9.32 -11.89
N ASP A 36 -10.02 9.35 -12.53
CA ASP A 36 -10.40 10.34 -13.52
C ASP A 36 -10.58 11.73 -12.91
N LYS A 37 -11.15 11.82 -11.70
CA LYS A 37 -11.21 13.08 -10.93
C LYS A 37 -9.83 13.57 -10.48
N LEU A 38 -8.89 12.65 -10.29
CA LEU A 38 -7.48 12.94 -10.02
C LEU A 38 -6.67 13.18 -11.30
N SER A 39 -7.18 12.77 -12.46
CA SER A 39 -6.59 13.01 -13.77
C SER A 39 -6.91 14.44 -14.14
N LEU A 40 -5.89 15.28 -14.05
CA LEU A 40 -5.96 16.61 -14.64
C LEU A 40 -6.04 16.39 -16.15
N GLU A 41 -7.26 16.49 -16.72
CA GLU A 41 -7.42 16.67 -18.16
C GLU A 41 -6.37 17.67 -18.67
N PRO A 42 -5.87 17.52 -19.91
CA PRO A 42 -4.98 18.49 -20.52
C PRO A 42 -5.73 19.81 -20.76
N LYS A 43 -5.94 20.58 -19.70
CA LYS A 43 -6.45 21.94 -19.75
C LYS A 43 -5.27 22.79 -20.21
N LYS A 44 -5.55 23.67 -21.17
CA LYS A 44 -4.58 24.47 -21.94
C LYS A 44 -3.71 25.43 -21.11
N GLU A 45 -3.83 25.39 -19.79
CA GLU A 45 -3.05 26.16 -18.82
C GLU A 45 -2.49 25.21 -17.76
N LYS A 46 -1.19 25.31 -17.44
CA LYS A 46 -0.53 24.55 -16.37
C LYS A 46 -1.25 24.81 -15.05
N GLN A 47 -2.19 23.95 -14.66
CA GLN A 47 -2.79 24.01 -13.34
C GLN A 47 -1.71 23.72 -12.29
N LYS A 48 -1.68 24.52 -11.23
CA LYS A 48 -0.75 24.32 -10.12
C LYS A 48 -1.08 22.98 -9.44
N LYS A 49 -0.08 22.11 -9.28
CA LYS A 49 -0.25 20.84 -8.58
C LYS A 49 -0.65 21.10 -7.12
N LYS A 50 -1.50 20.24 -6.56
CA LYS A 50 -1.83 20.30 -5.12
C LYS A 50 -0.66 19.75 -4.32
N LEU A 51 -0.46 20.29 -3.11
CA LEU A 51 0.52 19.77 -2.16
C LEU A 51 -0.04 18.54 -1.44
N LEU A 52 0.67 17.42 -1.51
CA LEU A 52 0.40 16.20 -0.77
C LEU A 52 1.53 15.96 0.24
N VAL A 53 1.20 15.96 1.53
CA VAL A 53 2.17 15.70 2.60
C VAL A 53 2.01 14.26 3.09
N LEU A 54 3.09 13.48 3.04
CA LEU A 54 3.09 12.05 3.32
C LEU A 54 4.01 11.68 4.48
N SER A 55 3.55 10.74 5.31
CA SER A 55 4.42 10.08 6.28
C SER A 55 5.07 8.84 5.68
N LEU A 56 6.38 8.68 5.87
CA LEU A 56 7.12 7.54 5.31
C LEU A 56 6.82 6.23 6.06
N SER A 57 6.64 6.33 7.38
CA SER A 57 6.43 5.18 8.25
C SER A 57 4.98 4.70 8.15
N GLY A 58 4.77 3.42 7.86
CA GLY A 58 3.44 2.80 7.88
C GLY A 58 2.63 2.98 6.58
N LEU A 59 2.96 3.97 5.74
CA LEU A 59 2.33 4.12 4.42
C LEU A 59 3.12 3.42 3.31
N LEU A 60 4.39 3.79 3.13
CA LEU A 60 5.24 3.30 2.05
C LEU A 60 6.09 2.09 2.46
N LEU A 61 6.36 1.96 3.75
CA LEU A 61 7.14 0.87 4.29
C LEU A 61 6.80 0.54 5.74
N HIS A 62 7.22 -0.63 6.15
CA HIS A 62 7.12 -1.13 7.51
C HIS A 62 8.52 -1.28 8.12
N ARG A 63 8.76 -0.63 9.27
CA ARG A 63 10.03 -0.75 10.01
C ARG A 63 9.82 -1.61 11.25
N VAL A 64 10.71 -2.57 11.45
CA VAL A 64 10.70 -3.46 12.63
C VAL A 64 12.06 -3.44 13.28
N HIS A 65 12.09 -3.17 14.58
CA HIS A 65 13.33 -3.26 15.34
C HIS A 65 13.75 -4.73 15.52
N ARG A 66 15.02 -5.07 15.31
CA ARG A 66 15.52 -6.46 15.31
C ARG A 66 15.28 -7.19 16.64
N ARG A 67 15.24 -6.49 17.77
CA ARG A 67 14.90 -7.10 19.07
C ARG A 67 13.42 -7.44 19.20
N THR A 68 12.57 -6.82 18.40
CA THR A 68 11.11 -6.99 18.40
C THR A 68 10.68 -7.96 17.30
N ASN A 69 11.34 -9.12 17.23
CA ASN A 69 11.15 -10.13 16.16
C ASN A 69 9.71 -10.66 16.02
N ARG A 70 8.85 -10.49 17.03
CA ARG A 70 7.44 -10.92 16.97
C ARG A 70 6.63 -10.17 15.92
N LYS A 71 7.02 -8.94 15.56
CA LYS A 71 6.35 -8.12 14.53
C LYS A 71 6.99 -8.27 13.14
N THR A 72 8.02 -9.09 13.02
CA THR A 72 8.74 -9.28 11.76
C THR A 72 7.91 -10.19 10.84
N PRO A 73 7.73 -9.82 9.56
CA PRO A 73 7.18 -10.72 8.56
C PRO A 73 7.99 -12.02 8.52
N LYS A 74 7.35 -13.16 8.79
CA LYS A 74 8.03 -14.48 8.80
C LYS A 74 8.31 -15.01 7.39
N ASN A 75 7.54 -14.54 6.41
CA ASN A 75 7.50 -15.11 5.07
C ASN A 75 8.33 -14.32 4.03
N ARG A 76 9.08 -13.29 4.46
CA ARG A 76 9.87 -12.44 3.56
C ARG A 76 11.12 -11.92 4.27
N SER A 77 12.24 -11.88 3.55
CA SER A 77 13.43 -11.17 3.99
C SER A 77 13.21 -9.65 3.99
N PRO A 78 13.88 -8.89 4.87
CA PRO A 78 13.85 -7.43 4.80
C PRO A 78 14.43 -6.94 3.48
N ASP A 79 13.85 -5.87 2.95
CA ASP A 79 14.33 -5.21 1.73
C ASP A 79 15.60 -4.39 1.99
N ALA A 80 15.74 -3.88 3.21
CA ALA A 80 16.94 -3.21 3.67
C ALA A 80 17.08 -3.25 5.19
N SER A 81 18.25 -2.85 5.67
CA SER A 81 18.53 -2.65 7.10
C SER A 81 19.06 -1.25 7.36
N CYS A 82 18.49 -0.57 8.35
CA CYS A 82 18.91 0.74 8.82
C CYS A 82 19.31 0.62 10.30
N GLY A 83 20.61 0.40 10.55
CA GLY A 83 21.12 0.10 11.89
C GLY A 83 20.43 -1.14 12.49
N PRO A 84 19.81 -1.04 13.68
CA PRO A 84 19.12 -2.18 14.29
C PRO A 84 17.70 -2.40 13.76
N ASN A 85 17.25 -1.60 12.79
CA ASN A 85 15.90 -1.70 12.22
C ASN A 85 15.92 -2.40 10.86
N LEU A 86 15.00 -3.33 10.69
CA LEU A 86 14.69 -4.00 9.43
C LEU A 86 13.61 -3.21 8.70
N VAL A 87 13.75 -3.02 7.39
CA VAL A 87 12.84 -2.24 6.55
C VAL A 87 12.20 -3.15 5.51
N TYR A 88 10.88 -3.06 5.41
CA TYR A 88 10.06 -3.82 4.47
C TYR A 88 9.31 -2.83 3.58
N LYS A 89 9.64 -2.78 2.29
CA LYS A 89 8.98 -1.97 1.28
C LYS A 89 7.57 -2.53 1.03
N ARG A 90 6.56 -1.66 1.05
CA ARG A 90 5.20 -2.05 0.73
C ARG A 90 5.10 -2.44 -0.75
N PRO A 91 4.36 -3.50 -1.11
CA PRO A 91 4.08 -3.80 -2.52
C PRO A 91 3.51 -2.57 -3.23
N PHE A 92 3.91 -2.36 -4.49
CA PHE A 92 3.50 -1.22 -5.33
C PHE A 92 3.88 0.18 -4.79
N ALA A 93 4.72 0.28 -3.76
CA ALA A 93 5.13 1.58 -3.21
C ALA A 93 5.82 2.49 -4.25
N GLU A 94 6.60 1.91 -5.16
CA GLU A 94 7.31 2.66 -6.19
C GLU A 94 6.36 3.22 -7.26
N GLU A 95 5.43 2.40 -7.75
CA GLU A 95 4.38 2.83 -8.69
C GLU A 95 3.48 3.90 -8.06
N PHE A 96 3.13 3.71 -6.79
CA PHE A 96 2.40 4.72 -6.01
C PHE A 96 3.18 6.03 -5.94
N MET A 97 4.48 6.00 -5.63
CA MET A 97 5.33 7.20 -5.60
C MET A 97 5.39 7.90 -6.95
N LYS A 98 5.56 7.15 -8.05
CA LYS A 98 5.55 7.68 -9.41
C LYS A 98 4.22 8.39 -9.71
N PHE A 99 3.10 7.72 -9.40
CA PHE A 99 1.76 8.25 -9.61
C PHE A 99 1.53 9.58 -8.87
N ILE A 100 1.93 9.66 -7.59
CA ILE A 100 1.71 10.89 -6.82
C ILE A 100 2.65 12.03 -7.24
N LEU A 101 3.90 11.74 -7.63
CA LEU A 101 4.85 12.77 -8.06
C LEU A 101 4.46 13.38 -9.41
N GLU A 102 3.85 12.58 -10.29
CA GLU A 102 3.31 13.07 -11.55
C GLU A 102 2.17 14.08 -11.32
N ARG A 103 1.33 13.86 -10.30
CA ARG A 103 0.06 14.58 -10.11
C ARG A 103 0.07 15.64 -9.00
N PHE A 104 0.98 15.51 -8.03
CA PHE A 104 1.05 16.35 -6.84
C PHE A 104 2.45 16.93 -6.64
N GLU A 105 2.52 18.07 -5.97
CA GLU A 105 3.74 18.48 -5.28
C GLU A 105 3.81 17.66 -4.00
N VAL A 106 4.85 16.85 -3.81
CA VAL A 106 4.92 15.92 -2.68
C VAL A 106 5.90 16.43 -1.64
N GLY A 107 5.41 16.60 -0.41
CA GLY A 107 6.22 16.85 0.78
C GLY A 107 6.28 15.62 1.68
N ILE A 108 7.41 15.39 2.33
CA ILE A 108 7.56 14.33 3.31
C ILE A 108 7.47 14.90 4.71
N TRP A 109 6.68 14.28 5.58
CA TRP A 109 6.66 14.57 7.01
C TRP A 109 7.17 13.36 7.79
N SER A 110 8.25 13.56 8.54
CA SER A 110 8.83 12.52 9.37
C SER A 110 9.19 13.03 10.76
N SER A 111 8.88 12.23 11.78
CA SER A 111 9.39 12.40 13.15
C SER A 111 10.70 11.62 13.38
N ALA A 112 11.21 10.95 12.35
CA ALA A 112 12.48 10.23 12.43
C ALA A 112 13.64 11.18 12.09
N CYS A 113 14.80 10.95 12.70
CA CYS A 113 16.02 11.68 12.37
C CYS A 113 16.35 11.58 10.87
N GLU A 114 16.95 12.64 10.32
CA GLU A 114 17.33 12.80 8.91
C GLU A 114 17.98 11.56 8.29
N LYS A 115 19.02 11.01 8.93
CA LYS A 115 19.71 9.79 8.46
C LYS A 115 18.76 8.61 8.20
N ASN A 116 17.75 8.42 9.04
CA ASN A 116 16.78 7.34 8.90
C ASN A 116 15.74 7.64 7.81
N VAL A 117 15.52 8.91 7.50
CA VAL A 117 14.66 9.36 6.39
C VAL A 117 15.40 9.17 5.08
N ASP A 118 16.65 9.58 4.98
CA ASP A 118 17.46 9.46 3.76
C ASP A 118 17.59 8.00 3.30
N ILE A 119 17.93 7.09 4.24
CA ILE A 119 18.01 5.66 3.95
C ILE A 119 16.67 5.14 3.42
N VAL A 120 15.57 5.56 4.02
CA VAL A 120 14.22 5.15 3.60
C VAL A 120 13.86 5.70 2.23
N LEU A 121 14.14 6.98 1.98
CA LEU A 121 13.89 7.61 0.70
C LEU A 121 14.69 6.93 -0.40
N ASN A 122 15.94 6.56 -0.12
CA ASN A 122 16.76 5.83 -1.08
C ASN A 122 16.18 4.45 -1.43
N ILE A 123 15.55 3.76 -0.47
CA ILE A 123 14.92 2.45 -0.71
C ILE A 123 13.61 2.56 -1.51
N VAL A 124 12.84 3.62 -1.30
CA VAL A 124 11.48 3.75 -1.86
C VAL A 124 11.45 4.58 -3.13
N LEU A 125 12.17 5.71 -3.14
CA LEU A 125 12.17 6.67 -4.24
C LEU A 125 13.34 6.43 -5.20
N GLU A 126 14.43 5.81 -4.75
CA GLU A 126 15.69 5.65 -5.51
C GLU A 126 16.10 6.95 -6.19
N ASN A 127 15.75 7.13 -7.47
CA ASN A 127 16.07 8.28 -8.32
C ASN A 127 15.01 9.41 -8.33
N LEU A 128 13.91 9.27 -7.60
CA LEU A 128 12.79 10.23 -7.62
C LEU A 128 12.87 11.29 -6.51
N GLN A 129 13.93 11.28 -5.70
CA GLN A 129 14.09 12.16 -4.55
C GLN A 129 14.11 13.64 -4.95
N ASP A 130 14.68 13.96 -6.11
CA ASP A 130 14.76 15.34 -6.65
C ASP A 130 13.39 15.92 -7.01
N ASN A 131 12.35 15.09 -7.12
CA ASN A 131 10.98 15.52 -7.40
C ASN A 131 10.18 15.85 -6.12
N LEU A 132 10.76 15.64 -4.94
CA LEU A 132 10.15 16.05 -3.68
C LEU A 132 10.27 17.56 -3.49
N LEU A 133 9.19 18.18 -3.01
CA LEU A 133 9.18 19.62 -2.72
C LEU A 133 9.98 19.94 -1.46
N MET A 134 9.75 19.18 -0.39
CA MET A 134 10.41 19.42 0.91
C MET A 134 10.28 18.24 1.86
N ILE A 135 11.17 18.16 2.84
CA ILE A 135 11.10 17.21 3.97
C ILE A 135 10.95 18.02 5.27
N PHE A 136 9.86 17.77 5.99
CA PHE A 136 9.56 18.35 7.30
C PHE A 136 9.99 17.38 8.40
N PHE A 137 10.86 17.85 9.29
CA PHE A 137 11.30 17.12 10.49
C PHE A 137 10.62 17.70 11.74
N PHE A 138 10.20 16.82 12.65
CA PHE A 138 9.68 17.15 13.98
C PHE A 138 10.45 16.40 15.07
#